data_AF-A0A0C9M991-F1
#
_entry.id   AF-A0A0C9M991-F1
#
_cell.length_a   1.000
_cell.length_b   1.000
_cell.length_c   1.000
_cell.angle_alpha   90.00
_cell.angle_beta   90.00
_cell.angle_gamma   90.00
#
_symmetry.space_group_name_H-M   'P 1'
#
loop_
_entity.id
_entity.type
_entity.pdbx_description
1 polymer ?
#
loop_
_entity_poly.entity_id
_entity_poly.type
_entity_poly.pdbx_seq_one_letter_code
_entity_poly.pdbx_strand_id
1 'polypeptide(L)'
;MPVEKKRPRGLKGSAAAKANKKTKTEEHPTSTTELPENAQTVVIDKIVEEGDEVGEAAALFESALEKLETDPTAALSLLRGTIHESDRILRNHDSKEPLPALFYYTYGSALYELGRLTEDEEFEPYLDAAEERLNESLALKDTELHNKIHLALAKIWLAKAASAVSEGDQNIPELSLKALKTLDEALASSEISSKTVVELADIVQNHGDLYESLESRNKFRTWAENALEKVLKDEPANAEALSGLGYCKLSFANYLLDNIEEADEQEEKTELTEDEEKAYKAILESKKYFEKAKEELVKVDKVSHQILSDLAETYLNEANLVLKEEEQSAIYKKAVENIKEANSLIEEKKLEFILPEALTSFLEEFEAEE
;
A
#
# COMPACT_ATOMS: atom_id res chain seq x y z
N MET A 1 -43.04 3.09 21.06
CA MET A 1 -41.77 3.75 21.39
C MET A 1 -40.85 3.46 20.22
N PRO A 2 -40.35 4.48 19.52
CA PRO A 2 -39.35 4.22 18.49
C PRO A 2 -38.13 3.64 19.18
N VAL A 3 -37.63 2.53 18.64
CA VAL A 3 -36.36 1.93 19.07
C VAL A 3 -35.28 2.93 18.64
N GLU A 4 -34.57 3.52 19.60
CA GLU A 4 -33.44 4.40 19.33
C GLU A 4 -32.39 3.63 18.52
N LYS A 5 -32.09 4.14 17.32
CA LYS A 5 -31.10 3.57 16.42
C LYS A 5 -29.71 3.77 17.00
N LYS A 6 -29.03 2.68 17.35
CA LYS A 6 -27.62 2.76 17.74
C LYS A 6 -26.83 3.16 16.50
N ARG A 7 -26.04 4.23 16.62
CA ARG A 7 -25.15 4.68 15.54
C ARG A 7 -24.12 3.57 15.29
N PRO A 8 -23.95 3.10 14.04
CA PRO A 8 -22.91 2.13 13.72
C PRO A 8 -21.56 2.75 14.07
N ARG A 9 -20.79 2.07 14.93
CA ARG A 9 -19.46 2.55 15.33
C ARG A 9 -18.59 2.60 14.08
N GLY A 10 -18.01 3.77 13.79
CA GLY A 10 -16.98 3.91 12.75
C GLY A 10 -15.84 2.92 12.98
N LEU A 11 -15.08 2.61 11.93
CA LEU A 11 -14.02 1.61 11.92
C LEU A 11 -12.99 1.86 13.03
N LYS A 12 -13.22 1.26 14.21
CA LYS A 12 -12.21 1.06 15.24
C LYS A 12 -11.19 0.07 14.66
N GLY A 13 -10.12 0.61 14.10
CA GLY A 13 -8.86 -0.06 13.76
C GLY A 13 -8.95 -1.50 13.26
N SER A 14 -9.41 -1.73 12.02
CA SER A 14 -9.13 -2.98 11.29
C SER A 14 -7.82 -2.87 10.51
N ALA A 15 -6.73 -2.51 11.19
CA ALA A 15 -5.37 -2.48 10.62
C ALA A 15 -4.33 -3.23 11.48
N ALA A 16 -4.75 -3.95 12.53
CA ALA A 16 -3.84 -4.62 13.47
C ALA A 16 -4.17 -6.13 13.69
N ALA A 17 -4.76 -6.81 12.70
CA ALA A 17 -5.17 -8.21 12.85
C ALA A 17 -4.74 -9.11 11.66
N LYS A 18 -3.47 -9.04 11.27
CA LYS A 18 -2.79 -10.16 10.57
C LYS A 18 -1.45 -10.46 11.23
N ALA A 19 -1.49 -10.73 12.53
CA ALA A 19 -0.37 -11.33 13.25
C ALA A 19 -0.86 -12.56 14.01
N ASN A 20 -0.18 -13.68 13.76
CA ASN A 20 -0.22 -14.94 14.51
C ASN A 20 -1.38 -15.91 14.26
N LYS A 21 -1.15 -16.86 13.33
CA LYS A 21 -1.47 -18.27 13.62
C LYS A 21 -0.53 -19.25 12.91
N LYS A 22 0.57 -19.60 13.59
CA LYS A 22 1.45 -20.72 13.22
C LYS A 22 0.72 -22.05 13.42
N THR A 23 0.72 -22.91 12.40
CA THR A 23 0.43 -24.34 12.58
C THR A 23 1.60 -25.14 12.04
N LYS A 24 2.25 -25.90 12.91
CA LYS A 24 3.36 -26.81 12.61
C LYS A 24 2.87 -28.00 11.79
N THR A 25 3.64 -28.42 10.79
CA THR A 25 3.78 -29.85 10.48
C THR A 25 5.19 -30.13 9.96
N GLU A 26 5.89 -31.02 10.66
CA GLU A 26 7.16 -31.60 10.22
C GLU A 26 6.87 -32.68 9.17
N GLU A 27 7.71 -32.78 8.13
CA GLU A 27 8.33 -34.05 7.73
C GLU A 27 9.47 -33.81 6.71
N HIS A 28 10.57 -34.54 6.92
CA HIS A 28 11.84 -34.44 6.20
C HIS A 28 12.01 -35.65 5.23
N PRO A 29 13.04 -35.68 4.38
CA PRO A 29 12.89 -35.75 2.92
C PRO A 29 13.10 -37.17 2.36
N THR A 30 12.67 -37.39 1.11
CA THR A 30 13.21 -38.51 0.31
C THR A 30 13.71 -37.99 -1.03
N SER A 31 15.00 -38.22 -1.26
CA SER A 31 15.75 -37.96 -2.49
C SER A 31 15.29 -38.93 -3.59
N THR A 32 14.86 -38.40 -4.73
CA THR A 32 15.08 -39.05 -6.04
C THR A 32 15.14 -37.99 -7.14
N THR A 33 16.10 -38.21 -8.03
CA THR A 33 16.55 -37.35 -9.11
C THR A 33 15.58 -37.42 -10.29
N GLU A 34 14.62 -36.50 -10.39
CA GLU A 34 13.84 -36.30 -11.62
C GLU A 34 13.64 -34.79 -11.85
N LEU A 35 13.95 -34.35 -13.07
CA LEU A 35 13.72 -32.99 -13.55
C LEU A 35 12.22 -32.66 -13.44
N PRO A 36 11.80 -31.54 -12.81
CA PRO A 36 10.38 -31.20 -12.73
C PRO A 36 9.82 -30.84 -14.11
N GLU A 37 8.72 -31.49 -14.49
CA GLU A 37 7.92 -31.28 -15.72
C GLU A 37 7.25 -29.89 -15.83
N ASN A 38 7.53 -28.95 -14.92
CA ASN A 38 6.95 -27.59 -14.89
C ASN A 38 7.91 -26.51 -15.40
N ALA A 39 8.61 -26.76 -16.50
CA ALA A 39 9.35 -25.71 -17.20
C ALA A 39 8.35 -24.77 -17.91
N GLN A 40 7.71 -23.87 -17.16
CA GLN A 40 6.91 -22.80 -17.73
C GLN A 40 7.90 -21.82 -18.41
N THR A 41 7.99 -21.90 -19.74
CA THR A 41 8.77 -20.94 -20.52
C THR A 41 8.07 -19.58 -20.44
N VAL A 42 8.61 -18.67 -19.63
CA VAL A 42 8.11 -17.31 -19.58
C VAL A 42 8.67 -16.57 -20.78
N VAL A 43 7.77 -16.05 -21.63
CA VAL A 43 8.15 -15.26 -22.81
C VAL A 43 8.58 -13.87 -22.32
N ILE A 44 9.84 -13.52 -22.55
CA ILE A 44 10.36 -12.17 -22.34
C ILE A 44 10.09 -11.39 -23.63
N ASP A 45 9.27 -10.34 -23.57
CA ASP A 45 8.90 -9.55 -24.75
C ASP A 45 10.01 -8.55 -25.19
N LYS A 46 11.11 -8.46 -24.43
CA LYS A 46 12.24 -7.57 -24.71
C LYS A 46 13.38 -8.29 -25.43
N ILE A 47 13.91 -7.67 -26.49
CA ILE A 47 15.07 -8.15 -27.23
C ILE A 47 16.32 -7.84 -26.40
N VAL A 48 16.97 -8.88 -25.89
CA VAL A 48 18.27 -8.80 -25.21
C VAL A 48 19.35 -9.34 -26.15
N GLU A 49 20.56 -8.77 -26.11
CA GLU A 49 21.69 -9.29 -26.89
C GLU A 49 22.08 -10.69 -26.43
N GLU A 50 22.35 -11.59 -27.38
CA GLU A 50 22.73 -12.98 -27.08
C GLU A 50 24.03 -13.00 -26.26
N GLY A 51 23.95 -13.49 -25.02
CA GLY A 51 25.08 -13.56 -24.07
C GLY A 51 25.13 -12.44 -23.03
N ASP A 52 24.18 -11.49 -23.02
CA ASP A 52 24.03 -10.49 -21.95
C ASP A 52 23.16 -11.03 -20.80
N GLU A 53 23.74 -11.91 -19.98
CA GLU A 53 23.05 -12.53 -18.84
C GLU A 53 22.50 -11.48 -17.84
N VAL A 54 23.18 -10.34 -17.67
CA VAL A 54 22.73 -9.25 -16.80
C VAL A 54 21.51 -8.55 -17.39
N GLY A 55 21.51 -8.29 -18.70
CA GLY A 55 20.37 -7.74 -19.43
C GLY A 55 19.15 -8.68 -19.39
N GLU A 56 19.37 -10.00 -19.48
CA GLU A 56 18.30 -11.00 -19.37
C GLU A 56 17.64 -10.97 -17.99
N ALA A 57 18.44 -10.93 -16.92
CA ALA A 57 17.92 -10.80 -15.56
C ALA A 57 17.15 -9.48 -15.36
N ALA A 58 17.65 -8.37 -15.90
CA ALA A 58 16.96 -7.08 -15.84
C ALA A 58 15.62 -7.10 -16.60
N ALA A 59 15.57 -7.73 -17.77
CA ALA A 59 14.34 -7.86 -18.56
C ALA A 59 13.29 -8.74 -17.85
N LEU A 60 13.71 -9.81 -17.18
CA LEU A 60 12.84 -10.63 -16.32
C LEU A 60 12.24 -9.81 -15.19
N PHE A 61 13.06 -9.01 -14.51
CA PHE A 61 12.60 -8.15 -13.42
C PHE A 61 11.60 -7.10 -13.89
N GLU A 62 11.88 -6.40 -15.00
CA GLU A 62 10.96 -5.41 -15.55
C GLU A 62 9.63 -6.04 -15.95
N SER A 63 9.66 -7.24 -16.53
CA SER A 63 8.45 -8.02 -16.84
C SER A 63 7.68 -8.38 -15.57
N ALA A 64 8.39 -8.68 -14.47
CA ALA A 64 7.76 -8.94 -13.18
C ALA A 64 7.00 -7.70 -12.69
N LEU A 65 7.62 -6.52 -12.77
CA LEU A 65 7.02 -5.26 -12.34
C LEU A 65 5.74 -4.92 -13.12
N GLU A 66 5.72 -5.17 -14.43
CA GLU A 66 4.51 -5.00 -15.26
C GLU A 66 3.39 -5.96 -14.86
N LYS A 67 3.75 -7.19 -14.43
CA LYS A 67 2.80 -8.20 -13.98
C LYS A 67 2.27 -7.96 -12.58
N LEU A 68 2.99 -7.25 -11.70
CA LEU A 68 2.51 -6.96 -10.34
C LEU A 68 1.11 -6.33 -10.32
N GLU A 69 0.76 -5.56 -11.34
CA GLU A 69 -0.52 -4.84 -11.41
C GLU A 69 -1.67 -5.67 -11.97
N THR A 70 -1.35 -6.72 -12.71
CA THR A 70 -2.32 -7.45 -13.54
C THR A 70 -2.43 -8.92 -13.18
N ASP A 71 -1.34 -9.53 -12.71
CA ASP A 71 -1.24 -10.93 -12.32
C ASP A 71 -0.10 -11.10 -11.29
N PRO A 72 -0.37 -10.88 -9.99
CA PRO A 72 0.62 -11.03 -8.93
C PRO A 72 1.23 -12.43 -8.84
N THR A 73 0.49 -13.48 -9.24
CA THR A 73 1.00 -14.86 -9.22
C THR A 73 2.05 -15.09 -10.31
N ALA A 74 1.80 -14.55 -11.51
CA ALA A 74 2.82 -14.53 -12.56
C ALA A 74 4.03 -13.67 -12.18
N ALA A 75 3.80 -12.53 -11.52
CA ALA A 75 4.88 -11.67 -11.03
C ALA A 75 5.80 -12.40 -10.04
N LEU A 76 5.23 -13.14 -9.07
CA LEU A 76 6.00 -13.98 -8.13
C LEU A 76 6.92 -14.97 -8.83
N SER A 77 6.44 -15.61 -9.90
CA SER A 77 7.23 -16.57 -10.68
C SER A 77 8.40 -15.89 -11.40
N LEU A 78 8.18 -14.69 -11.95
CA LEU A 78 9.21 -13.88 -12.59
C LEU A 78 10.26 -13.35 -11.60
N LEU A 79 9.84 -12.93 -10.41
CA LEU A 79 10.75 -12.49 -9.35
C LEU A 79 11.68 -13.62 -8.89
N ARG A 80 11.13 -14.82 -8.66
CA ARG A 80 11.93 -16.02 -8.36
C ARG A 80 12.90 -16.35 -9.49
N GLY A 81 12.44 -16.26 -10.74
CA GLY A 81 13.28 -16.44 -11.93
C GLY A 81 14.46 -15.46 -11.96
N THR A 82 14.19 -14.17 -11.68
CA THR A 82 15.21 -13.11 -11.60
C THR A 82 16.27 -13.41 -10.53
N ILE A 83 15.84 -13.85 -9.35
CA ILE A 83 16.75 -14.19 -8.24
C ILE A 83 17.60 -15.43 -8.58
N HIS A 84 16.97 -16.49 -9.11
CA HIS A 84 17.70 -17.69 -9.51
C HIS A 84 18.73 -17.41 -10.61
N GLU A 85 18.39 -16.54 -11.56
CA GLU A 85 19.30 -16.12 -12.61
C GLU A 85 20.43 -15.27 -12.04
N SER A 86 20.12 -14.35 -11.12
CA SER A 86 21.14 -13.55 -10.43
C SER A 86 22.12 -14.42 -9.63
N ASP A 87 21.62 -15.46 -8.96
CA ASP A 87 22.44 -16.45 -8.26
C ASP A 87 23.30 -17.29 -9.22
N ARG A 88 22.78 -17.62 -10.41
CA ARG A 88 23.54 -18.33 -11.45
C ARG A 88 24.72 -17.47 -11.92
N ILE A 89 24.47 -16.20 -12.23
CA ILE A 89 25.49 -15.24 -12.64
C ILE A 89 26.57 -15.13 -11.55
N LEU A 90 26.18 -14.96 -10.27
CA LEU A 90 27.15 -14.87 -9.17
C LEU A 90 28.01 -16.13 -9.01
N ARG A 91 27.42 -17.32 -9.16
CA ARG A 91 28.19 -18.58 -9.07
C ARG A 91 29.17 -18.78 -10.21
N ASN A 92 28.86 -18.26 -11.39
CA ASN A 92 29.68 -18.37 -12.58
C ASN A 92 30.67 -17.18 -12.74
N HIS A 93 30.56 -16.17 -11.87
CA HIS A 93 31.40 -14.99 -11.92
C HIS A 93 32.76 -15.24 -11.23
N ASP A 94 33.72 -15.72 -12.01
CA ASP A 94 35.09 -16.00 -11.56
C ASP A 94 36.01 -14.74 -11.54
N SER A 95 35.50 -13.57 -11.92
CA SER A 95 36.28 -12.34 -11.98
C SER A 95 36.45 -11.68 -10.60
N LYS A 96 37.58 -10.99 -10.42
CA LYS A 96 37.80 -10.10 -9.27
C LYS A 96 37.12 -8.75 -9.43
N GLU A 97 36.72 -8.40 -10.64
CA GLU A 97 35.98 -7.17 -10.90
C GLU A 97 34.53 -7.35 -10.45
N PRO A 98 33.89 -6.33 -9.86
CA PRO A 98 32.49 -6.41 -9.50
C PRO A 98 31.62 -6.52 -10.75
N LEU A 99 30.44 -7.14 -10.63
CA LEU A 99 29.43 -7.11 -11.67
C LEU A 99 28.93 -5.66 -11.91
N PRO A 100 28.27 -5.37 -13.05
CA PRO A 100 27.73 -4.04 -13.32
C PRO A 100 26.71 -3.59 -12.26
N ALA A 101 26.53 -2.27 -12.08
CA ALA A 101 25.57 -1.72 -11.11
C ALA A 101 24.13 -2.21 -11.36
N LEU A 102 23.75 -2.39 -12.63
CA LEU A 102 22.46 -2.93 -13.04
C LEU A 102 22.20 -4.32 -12.44
N PHE A 103 23.21 -5.19 -12.38
CA PHE A 103 23.07 -6.52 -11.80
C PHE A 103 22.61 -6.44 -10.34
N TYR A 104 23.34 -5.67 -9.54
CA TYR A 104 23.06 -5.53 -8.11
C TYR A 104 21.75 -4.80 -7.82
N TYR A 105 21.40 -3.81 -8.67
CA TYR A 105 20.11 -3.12 -8.59
C TYR A 105 18.94 -4.07 -8.87
N THR A 106 19.02 -4.83 -9.97
CA THR A 106 18.02 -5.82 -10.36
C THR A 106 17.86 -6.88 -9.27
N TYR A 107 18.96 -7.44 -8.79
CA TYR A 107 18.91 -8.49 -7.76
C TYR A 107 18.34 -7.95 -6.44
N GLY A 108 18.86 -6.84 -5.93
CA GLY A 108 18.38 -6.24 -4.68
C GLY A 108 16.91 -5.83 -4.75
N SER A 109 16.47 -5.25 -5.87
CA SER A 109 15.06 -4.88 -6.06
C SER A 109 14.17 -6.12 -6.14
N ALA A 110 14.58 -7.17 -6.87
CA ALA A 110 13.81 -8.42 -6.95
C ALA A 110 13.67 -9.12 -5.59
N LEU A 111 14.70 -9.09 -4.74
CA LEU A 111 14.65 -9.62 -3.38
C LEU A 111 13.61 -8.89 -2.52
N TYR A 112 13.60 -7.55 -2.58
CA TYR A 112 12.60 -6.74 -1.87
C TYR A 112 11.17 -7.05 -2.36
N GLU A 113 10.96 -7.07 -3.67
CA GLU A 113 9.67 -7.32 -4.30
C GLU A 113 9.17 -8.75 -4.05
N LEU A 114 10.05 -9.74 -4.01
CA LEU A 114 9.66 -11.10 -3.65
C LEU A 114 9.28 -11.18 -2.16
N GLY A 115 10.14 -10.66 -1.30
CA GLY A 115 9.96 -10.72 0.16
C GLY A 115 8.64 -10.11 0.62
N ARG A 116 8.21 -9.00 0.00
CA ARG A 116 6.93 -8.35 0.36
C ARG A 116 5.68 -9.14 -0.06
N LEU A 117 5.82 -10.07 -1.01
CA LEU A 117 4.69 -10.84 -1.58
C LEU A 117 4.61 -12.26 -1.04
N THR A 118 5.68 -12.78 -0.42
CA THR A 118 5.69 -14.11 0.21
C THR A 118 5.07 -14.07 1.61
N GLU A 119 3.91 -14.70 1.77
CA GLU A 119 3.20 -14.77 3.07
C GLU A 119 3.80 -15.79 4.05
N ASP A 120 4.53 -16.80 3.55
CA ASP A 120 5.03 -17.94 4.33
C ASP A 120 6.46 -17.75 4.87
N GLU A 121 7.16 -16.68 4.46
CA GLU A 121 8.57 -16.45 4.78
C GLU A 121 8.76 -15.19 5.64
N GLU A 122 9.82 -15.17 6.47
CA GLU A 122 10.16 -13.98 7.23
C GLU A 122 10.65 -12.88 6.27
N PHE A 123 10.06 -11.69 6.33
CA PHE A 123 10.40 -10.59 5.43
C PHE A 123 11.77 -9.95 5.74
N GLU A 124 12.18 -9.92 7.02
CA GLU A 124 13.42 -9.24 7.46
C GLU A 124 14.70 -9.75 6.75
N PRO A 125 14.93 -11.07 6.59
CA PRO A 125 16.06 -11.58 5.81
C PRO A 125 16.10 -11.06 4.35
N TYR A 126 14.93 -10.89 3.71
CA TYR A 126 14.86 -10.32 2.37
C TYR A 126 15.24 -8.84 2.36
N LEU A 127 14.82 -8.08 3.38
CA LEU A 127 15.16 -6.67 3.53
C LEU A 127 16.68 -6.47 3.69
N ASP A 128 17.31 -7.28 4.53
CA ASP A 128 18.77 -7.24 4.74
C ASP A 128 19.53 -7.59 3.45
N ALA A 129 19.15 -8.66 2.77
CA ALA A 129 19.77 -9.08 1.53
C ALA A 129 19.57 -8.04 0.40
N ALA A 130 18.37 -7.47 0.28
CA ALA A 130 18.05 -6.44 -0.68
C ALA A 130 18.87 -5.16 -0.43
N GLU A 131 18.98 -4.72 0.83
CA GLU A 131 19.79 -3.57 1.22
C GLU A 131 21.28 -3.79 0.91
N GLU A 132 21.82 -4.98 1.19
CA GLU A 132 23.21 -5.31 0.87
C GLU A 132 23.48 -5.17 -0.64
N ARG A 133 22.66 -5.80 -1.48
CA ARG A 133 22.82 -5.74 -2.95
C ARG A 133 22.64 -4.32 -3.48
N LEU A 134 21.67 -3.56 -2.99
CA LEU A 134 21.49 -2.17 -3.43
C LEU A 134 22.65 -1.26 -3.01
N ASN A 135 23.26 -1.49 -1.84
CA ASN A 135 24.47 -0.76 -1.44
C ASN A 135 25.69 -1.13 -2.30
N GLU A 136 25.82 -2.39 -2.73
CA GLU A 136 26.84 -2.81 -3.71
C GLU A 136 26.64 -2.08 -5.05
N SER A 137 25.39 -1.99 -5.52
CA SER A 137 25.04 -1.19 -6.71
C SER A 137 25.43 0.28 -6.55
N LEU A 138 25.09 0.88 -5.40
CA LEU A 138 25.37 2.29 -5.11
C LEU A 138 26.88 2.58 -5.06
N ALA A 139 27.68 1.63 -4.57
CA ALA A 139 29.14 1.77 -4.47
C ALA A 139 29.83 1.89 -5.85
N LEU A 140 29.18 1.40 -6.91
CA LEU A 140 29.67 1.48 -8.29
C LEU A 140 29.42 2.85 -8.94
N LYS A 141 28.66 3.73 -8.29
CA LYS A 141 28.46 5.15 -8.68
C LYS A 141 27.93 5.33 -10.10
N ASP A 142 27.07 4.40 -10.53
CA ASP A 142 26.31 4.55 -11.76
C ASP A 142 25.33 5.72 -11.64
N THR A 143 25.46 6.72 -12.51
CA THR A 143 24.64 7.94 -12.46
C THR A 143 23.22 7.74 -12.95
N GLU A 144 22.98 6.76 -13.82
CA GLU A 144 21.65 6.48 -14.38
C GLU A 144 20.78 5.72 -13.36
N LEU A 145 21.40 4.82 -12.61
CA LEU A 145 20.72 4.04 -11.57
C LEU A 145 20.68 4.74 -10.21
N HIS A 146 21.50 5.79 -10.00
CA HIS A 146 21.67 6.45 -8.71
C HIS A 146 20.35 6.74 -8.00
N ASN A 147 19.40 7.37 -8.70
CA ASN A 147 18.13 7.74 -8.10
C ASN A 147 17.22 6.52 -7.91
N LYS A 148 17.19 5.58 -8.85
CA LYS A 148 16.43 4.34 -8.72
C LYS A 148 16.85 3.53 -7.49
N ILE A 149 18.16 3.46 -7.23
CA ILE A 149 18.73 2.78 -6.06
C ILE A 149 18.31 3.49 -4.77
N HIS A 150 18.35 4.83 -4.72
CA HIS A 150 17.91 5.59 -3.55
C HIS A 150 16.42 5.41 -3.24
N LEU A 151 15.57 5.38 -4.27
CA LEU A 151 14.15 5.09 -4.09
C LEU A 151 13.94 3.69 -3.52
N ALA A 152 14.61 2.68 -4.06
CA ALA A 152 14.53 1.30 -3.58
C ALA A 152 15.02 1.16 -2.13
N LEU A 153 16.16 1.77 -1.80
CA LEU A 153 16.72 1.79 -0.44
C LEU A 153 15.77 2.46 0.55
N ALA A 154 15.13 3.57 0.18
CA ALA A 154 14.18 4.25 1.05
C ALA A 154 12.95 3.37 1.36
N LYS A 155 12.42 2.64 0.37
CA LYS A 155 11.34 1.65 0.60
C LYS A 155 11.76 0.57 1.61
N ILE A 156 12.98 0.05 1.47
CA ILE A 156 13.54 -0.94 2.40
C ILE A 156 13.71 -0.35 3.80
N TRP A 157 14.25 0.85 3.93
CA TRP A 157 14.46 1.47 5.24
C TRP A 157 13.15 1.78 5.97
N LEU A 158 12.08 2.15 5.25
CA LEU A 158 10.75 2.27 5.85
C LEU A 158 10.24 0.90 6.33
N ALA A 159 10.33 -0.13 5.49
CA ALA A 159 9.92 -1.48 5.87
C ALA A 159 10.68 -2.02 7.09
N LYS A 160 12.01 -1.85 7.14
CA LYS A 160 12.83 -2.23 8.31
C LYS A 160 12.48 -1.43 9.55
N ALA A 161 12.23 -0.13 9.38
CA ALA A 161 11.87 0.76 10.49
C ALA A 161 10.48 0.46 11.07
N ALA A 162 9.56 -0.13 10.30
CA ALA A 162 8.22 -0.47 10.75
C ALA A 162 8.24 -1.37 12.00
N SER A 163 9.16 -2.33 12.06
CA SER A 163 9.33 -3.23 13.23
C SER A 163 9.86 -2.51 14.48
N ALA A 164 10.49 -1.35 14.30
CA ALA A 164 11.02 -0.52 15.38
C ALA A 164 10.01 0.52 15.89
N VAL A 165 8.84 0.63 15.28
CA VAL A 165 7.75 1.48 15.80
C VAL A 165 7.07 0.73 16.94
N SER A 166 7.29 1.18 18.16
CA SER A 166 6.69 0.61 19.37
C SER A 166 5.53 1.46 19.89
N GLU A 167 4.46 0.79 20.33
CA GLU A 167 3.35 1.41 21.07
C GLU A 167 3.87 2.27 22.24
N GLY A 168 3.34 3.48 22.39
CA GLY A 168 3.73 4.45 23.41
C GLY A 168 5.06 5.18 23.19
N ASP A 169 5.90 4.80 22.22
CA ASP A 169 7.11 5.57 21.88
C ASP A 169 6.77 6.67 20.87
N GLN A 170 7.17 7.89 21.19
CA GLN A 170 7.00 9.05 20.32
C GLN A 170 8.20 9.25 19.38
N ASN A 171 9.28 8.47 19.55
CA ASN A 171 10.46 8.61 18.74
C ASN A 171 10.27 7.97 17.35
N ILE A 172 10.62 8.75 16.33
CA ILE A 172 10.69 8.26 14.96
C ILE A 172 12.05 7.58 14.77
N PRO A 173 12.10 6.31 14.35
CA PRO A 173 13.36 5.62 14.07
C PRO A 173 14.24 6.40 13.09
N GLU A 174 15.56 6.39 13.31
CA GLU A 174 16.53 7.09 12.46
C GLU A 174 16.44 6.64 10.99
N LEU A 175 16.14 5.35 10.76
CA LEU A 175 15.94 4.80 9.41
C LEU A 175 14.75 5.44 8.68
N SER A 176 13.64 5.71 9.37
CA SER A 176 12.50 6.40 8.77
C SER A 176 12.84 7.82 8.36
N LEU A 177 13.59 8.55 9.20
CA LEU A 177 14.05 9.91 8.88
C LEU A 177 15.06 9.90 7.72
N LYS A 178 15.97 8.92 7.69
CA LYS A 178 16.90 8.70 6.58
C LYS A 178 16.15 8.44 5.27
N ALA A 179 15.09 7.62 5.32
CA ALA A 179 14.27 7.32 4.15
C ALA A 179 13.58 8.57 3.61
N LEU A 180 12.87 9.34 4.44
CA LEU A 180 12.20 10.58 4.01
C LEU A 180 13.17 11.57 3.36
N LYS A 181 14.32 11.81 4.00
CA LYS A 181 15.36 12.68 3.45
C LYS A 181 15.86 12.20 2.09
N THR A 182 16.08 10.89 1.95
CA THR A 182 16.56 10.29 0.70
C THR A 182 15.52 10.41 -0.42
N LEU A 183 14.23 10.25 -0.09
CA LEU A 183 13.14 10.44 -1.05
C LEU A 183 13.05 11.91 -1.49
N ASP A 184 13.18 12.86 -0.57
CA ASP A 184 13.19 14.30 -0.90
C ASP A 184 14.33 14.65 -1.87
N GLU A 185 15.53 14.13 -1.63
CA GLU A 185 16.70 14.34 -2.49
C GLU A 185 16.51 13.68 -3.87
N ALA A 186 15.93 12.49 -3.93
CA ALA A 186 15.65 11.79 -5.19
C ALA A 186 14.56 12.52 -6.02
N LEU A 187 13.48 12.96 -5.39
CA LEU A 187 12.40 13.72 -6.04
C LEU A 187 12.85 15.12 -6.50
N ALA A 188 13.85 15.71 -5.85
CA ALA A 188 14.40 17.00 -6.27
C ALA A 188 15.43 16.90 -7.41
N SER A 189 16.09 15.75 -7.57
CA SER A 189 17.24 15.59 -8.47
C SER A 189 16.90 14.93 -9.81
N SER A 190 15.77 14.22 -9.92
CA SER A 190 15.30 13.63 -11.18
C SER A 190 13.81 13.77 -11.37
N GLU A 191 13.40 13.77 -12.63
CA GLU A 191 12.02 13.53 -13.01
C GLU A 191 11.65 12.08 -12.72
N ILE A 192 10.75 11.89 -11.75
CA ILE A 192 10.22 10.59 -11.34
C ILE A 192 8.79 10.48 -11.85
N SER A 193 8.42 9.32 -12.38
CA SER A 193 7.06 9.11 -12.91
C SER A 193 6.00 9.31 -11.82
N SER A 194 4.87 9.91 -12.19
CA SER A 194 3.73 10.13 -11.28
C SER A 194 3.30 8.85 -10.57
N LYS A 195 3.29 7.72 -11.28
CA LYS A 195 3.02 6.39 -10.73
C LYS A 195 3.95 6.03 -9.57
N THR A 196 5.25 6.21 -9.75
CA THR A 196 6.25 5.96 -8.70
C THR A 196 6.07 6.92 -7.52
N VAL A 197 5.74 8.19 -7.77
CA VAL A 197 5.48 9.16 -6.69
C VAL A 197 4.25 8.76 -5.86
N VAL A 198 3.18 8.32 -6.52
CA VAL A 198 1.96 7.84 -5.86
C VAL A 198 2.24 6.59 -5.02
N GLU A 199 2.96 5.61 -5.57
CA GLU A 199 3.38 4.41 -4.82
C GLU A 199 4.20 4.77 -3.57
N LEU A 200 5.16 5.70 -3.70
CA LEU A 200 5.97 6.15 -2.56
C LEU A 200 5.13 6.89 -1.51
N ALA A 201 4.16 7.70 -1.95
CA ALA A 201 3.25 8.40 -1.03
C ALA A 201 2.40 7.43 -0.23
N ASP A 202 1.90 6.35 -0.86
CA ASP A 202 1.16 5.29 -0.17
C ASP A 202 2.04 4.59 0.88
N ILE A 203 3.25 4.16 0.51
CA ILE A 203 4.20 3.54 1.45
C ILE A 203 4.52 4.47 2.63
N VAL A 204 4.78 5.75 2.36
CA VAL A 204 5.08 6.74 3.40
C VAL A 204 3.88 6.97 4.31
N GLN A 205 2.67 7.11 3.76
CA GLN A 205 1.45 7.29 4.54
C GLN A 205 1.19 6.07 5.44
N ASN A 206 1.26 4.86 4.89
CA ASN A 206 1.06 3.62 5.64
C ASN A 206 2.09 3.44 6.76
N HIS A 207 3.35 3.82 6.52
CA HIS A 207 4.37 3.88 7.57
C HIS A 207 4.02 4.91 8.66
N GLY A 208 3.49 6.07 8.25
CA GLY A 208 2.97 7.09 9.14
C GLY A 208 1.86 6.60 10.06
N ASP A 209 1.01 5.69 9.59
CA ASP A 209 -0.14 5.18 10.34
C ASP A 209 0.23 4.18 11.44
N LEU A 210 1.49 3.74 11.50
CA LEU A 210 2.03 2.93 12.58
C LEU A 210 2.21 3.72 13.89
N TYR A 211 2.36 5.05 13.83
CA TYR A 211 2.66 5.85 15.01
C TYR A 211 1.42 6.20 15.80
N GLU A 212 1.45 6.12 17.13
CA GLU A 212 0.32 6.57 17.96
C GLU A 212 0.24 8.09 18.07
N SER A 213 1.38 8.80 18.08
CA SER A 213 1.37 10.25 18.25
C SER A 213 1.03 10.98 16.95
N LEU A 214 0.06 11.90 17.02
CA LEU A 214 -0.29 12.77 15.89
C LEU A 214 0.89 13.55 15.33
N GLU A 215 1.83 13.99 16.17
CA GLU A 215 3.03 14.70 15.72
C GLU A 215 3.88 13.84 14.77
N SER A 216 4.07 12.56 15.12
CA SER A 216 4.85 11.64 14.29
C SER A 216 4.09 11.28 13.01
N ARG A 217 2.80 10.92 13.12
CA ARG A 217 1.91 10.68 11.96
C ARG A 217 1.96 11.83 10.96
N ASN A 218 1.86 13.07 11.46
CA ASN A 218 1.81 14.28 10.66
C ASN A 218 3.04 14.45 9.76
N LYS A 219 4.23 14.02 10.17
CA LYS A 219 5.44 14.16 9.32
C LYS A 219 5.32 13.33 8.05
N PHE A 220 4.89 12.08 8.17
CA PHE A 220 4.71 11.18 7.05
C PHE A 220 3.49 11.56 6.21
N ARG A 221 2.35 11.86 6.85
CA ARG A 221 1.15 12.33 6.13
C ARG A 221 1.41 13.58 5.32
N THR A 222 2.06 14.59 5.91
CA THR A 222 2.36 15.84 5.20
C THR A 222 3.32 15.59 4.04
N TRP A 223 4.28 14.67 4.19
CA TRP A 223 5.15 14.27 3.10
C TRP A 223 4.36 13.65 1.95
N ALA A 224 3.49 12.68 2.24
CA ALA A 224 2.66 12.00 1.25
C ALA A 224 1.70 12.98 0.55
N GLU A 225 1.00 13.83 1.31
CA GLU A 225 0.12 14.87 0.75
C GLU A 225 0.87 15.81 -0.19
N ASN A 226 2.04 16.32 0.21
CA ASN A 226 2.84 17.19 -0.64
C ASN A 226 3.33 16.50 -1.93
N ALA A 227 3.65 15.20 -1.86
CA ALA A 227 4.06 14.43 -3.03
C ALA A 227 2.89 14.24 -4.01
N LEU A 228 1.71 13.90 -3.50
CA LEU A 228 0.50 13.70 -4.30
C LEU A 228 -0.04 15.01 -4.88
N GLU A 229 0.00 16.11 -4.13
CA GLU A 229 -0.38 17.43 -4.64
C GLU A 229 0.53 17.90 -5.78
N LYS A 230 1.82 17.56 -5.75
CA LYS A 230 2.73 17.82 -6.88
C LYS A 230 2.29 17.04 -8.12
N VAL A 231 1.95 15.75 -7.98
CA VAL A 231 1.42 14.96 -9.10
C VAL A 231 0.15 15.60 -9.67
N LEU A 232 -0.81 15.97 -8.82
CA LEU A 232 -2.08 16.56 -9.26
C LEU A 232 -1.94 17.97 -9.84
N LYS A 233 -0.85 18.67 -9.57
CA LYS A 233 -0.57 19.95 -10.21
C LYS A 233 -0.30 19.78 -11.71
N ASP A 234 0.40 18.72 -12.08
CA ASP A 234 0.78 18.42 -13.46
C ASP A 234 -0.26 17.50 -14.14
N GLU A 235 -0.89 16.61 -13.36
CA GLU A 235 -1.92 15.66 -13.79
C GLU A 235 -3.19 15.75 -12.92
N PRO A 236 -4.03 16.79 -13.09
CA PRO A 236 -5.20 17.01 -12.22
C PRO A 236 -6.26 15.89 -12.23
N ALA A 237 -6.22 15.02 -13.25
CA ALA A 237 -7.12 13.89 -13.44
C ALA A 237 -6.47 12.54 -13.05
N ASN A 238 -5.30 12.55 -12.40
CA ASN A 238 -4.66 11.33 -11.94
C ASN A 238 -5.49 10.72 -10.79
N ALA A 239 -6.25 9.67 -11.11
CA ALA A 239 -7.17 9.04 -10.17
C ALA A 239 -6.45 8.40 -8.97
N GLU A 240 -5.27 7.82 -9.18
CA GLU A 240 -4.51 7.19 -8.09
C GLU A 240 -3.99 8.25 -7.10
N ALA A 241 -3.53 9.39 -7.60
CA ALA A 241 -3.11 10.50 -6.75
C ALA A 241 -4.28 11.16 -6.00
N LEU A 242 -5.44 11.26 -6.64
CA LEU A 242 -6.69 11.70 -5.99
C LEU A 242 -7.08 10.73 -4.87
N SER A 243 -7.11 9.42 -5.14
CA SER A 243 -7.39 8.40 -4.12
C SER A 243 -6.40 8.46 -2.97
N GLY A 244 -5.10 8.61 -3.25
CA GLY A 244 -4.08 8.74 -2.21
C GLY A 244 -4.32 9.92 -1.28
N LEU A 245 -4.72 11.09 -1.81
CA LEU A 245 -5.09 12.24 -0.96
C LEU A 245 -6.36 11.97 -0.16
N GLY A 246 -7.34 11.30 -0.77
CA GLY A 246 -8.55 10.85 -0.08
C GLY A 246 -8.21 10.00 1.13
N TYR A 247 -7.29 9.04 0.96
CA TYR A 247 -6.82 8.16 2.02
C TYR A 247 -6.06 8.90 3.12
N CYS A 248 -5.13 9.80 2.79
CA CYS A 248 -4.44 10.63 3.79
C CYS A 248 -5.41 11.40 4.69
N LYS A 249 -6.47 11.96 4.11
CA LYS A 249 -7.51 12.68 4.87
C LYS A 249 -8.41 11.75 5.68
N LEU A 250 -8.79 10.60 5.13
CA LEU A 250 -9.61 9.61 5.84
C LEU A 250 -8.86 9.03 7.03
N SER A 251 -7.60 8.63 6.84
CA SER A 251 -6.75 8.11 7.92
C SER A 251 -6.58 9.13 9.05
N PHE A 252 -6.39 10.41 8.73
CA PHE A 252 -6.36 11.47 9.75
C PHE A 252 -7.71 11.61 10.49
N ALA A 253 -8.84 11.53 9.77
CA ALA A 253 -10.14 11.59 10.41
C ALA A 253 -10.35 10.39 11.37
N ASN A 254 -9.99 9.18 10.93
CA ASN A 254 -10.09 7.96 11.74
C ASN A 254 -9.22 8.09 13.00
N TYR A 255 -7.99 8.60 12.88
CA TYR A 255 -7.15 8.90 14.03
C TYR A 255 -7.84 9.81 15.05
N LEU A 256 -8.47 10.90 14.59
CA LEU A 256 -9.18 11.81 15.49
C LEU A 256 -10.37 11.12 16.17
N LEU A 257 -11.14 10.34 15.41
CA LEU A 257 -12.30 9.58 15.91
C LEU A 257 -11.92 8.52 16.94
N ASP A 258 -10.81 7.80 16.71
CA ASP A 258 -10.31 6.78 17.63
C ASP A 258 -9.78 7.36 18.96
N ASN A 259 -9.36 8.63 18.95
CA ASN A 259 -8.79 9.32 20.11
C ASN A 259 -9.79 10.23 20.83
N ILE A 260 -11.06 10.24 20.43
CA ILE A 260 -12.12 10.91 21.18
C ILE A 260 -12.51 10.03 22.36
N GLU A 261 -12.41 10.57 23.58
CA GLU A 261 -12.93 9.89 24.78
C GLU A 261 -14.44 9.69 24.61
N GLU A 262 -14.92 8.45 24.72
CA GLU A 262 -16.36 8.14 24.65
C GLU A 262 -17.09 8.91 25.77
N ALA A 263 -17.82 9.96 25.40
CA ALA A 263 -18.83 10.54 26.27
C ALA A 263 -19.98 9.52 26.44
N ASP A 264 -20.56 9.44 27.64
CA ASP A 264 -21.63 8.49 27.96
C ASP A 264 -22.70 8.47 26.85
N GLU A 265 -22.90 7.29 26.22
CA GLU A 265 -23.78 7.04 25.06
C GLU A 265 -25.29 7.28 25.33
N GLN A 266 -25.65 7.92 26.45
CA GLN A 266 -27.02 8.07 26.93
C GLN A 266 -27.65 9.44 26.66
N GLU A 267 -26.90 10.44 26.20
CA GLU A 267 -27.45 11.75 25.83
C GLU A 267 -27.51 11.92 24.31
N GLU A 268 -28.68 12.34 23.82
CA GLU A 268 -28.91 12.68 22.42
C GLU A 268 -27.97 13.83 22.03
N LYS A 269 -26.95 13.50 21.23
CA LYS A 269 -25.86 14.42 20.91
C LYS A 269 -26.35 15.54 20.00
N THR A 270 -26.35 16.77 20.52
CA THR A 270 -26.85 17.97 19.84
C THR A 270 -25.77 18.81 19.18
N GLU A 271 -24.50 18.61 19.51
CA GLU A 271 -23.34 19.34 18.98
C GLU A 271 -22.14 18.40 18.79
N LEU A 272 -21.23 18.76 17.89
CA LEU A 272 -19.96 18.06 17.69
C LEU A 272 -18.89 18.64 18.62
N THR A 273 -18.00 17.80 19.12
CA THR A 273 -16.79 18.26 19.83
C THR A 273 -15.80 18.90 18.85
N GLU A 274 -14.80 19.61 19.37
CA GLU A 274 -13.77 20.23 18.52
C GLU A 274 -13.05 19.21 17.64
N ASP A 275 -12.75 18.03 18.18
CA ASP A 275 -12.05 16.98 17.43
C ASP A 275 -12.97 16.28 16.42
N GLU A 276 -14.27 16.19 16.71
CA GLU A 276 -15.26 15.71 15.75
C GLU A 276 -15.50 16.69 14.62
N GLU A 277 -15.47 18.01 14.89
CA GLU A 277 -15.51 19.02 13.83
C GLU A 277 -14.27 18.93 12.94
N LYS A 278 -13.09 18.67 13.50
CA LYS A 278 -11.85 18.45 12.73
C LYS A 278 -11.94 17.17 11.90
N ALA A 279 -12.40 16.07 12.49
CA ALA A 279 -12.62 14.81 11.80
C ALA A 279 -13.63 14.97 10.66
N TYR A 280 -14.75 15.65 10.92
CA TYR A 280 -15.78 15.91 9.91
C TYR A 280 -15.24 16.72 8.73
N LYS A 281 -14.43 17.76 8.97
CA LYS A 281 -13.76 18.51 7.88
C LYS A 281 -12.85 17.61 7.06
N ALA A 282 -12.05 16.77 7.72
CA ALA A 282 -11.16 15.82 7.04
C ALA A 282 -11.95 14.77 6.23
N ILE A 283 -13.08 14.27 6.73
CA ILE A 283 -13.99 13.36 6.02
C ILE A 283 -14.56 14.04 4.76
N LEU A 284 -15.01 15.30 4.86
CA LEU A 284 -15.52 16.02 3.70
C LEU A 284 -14.45 16.27 2.63
N GLU A 285 -13.21 16.55 3.04
CA GLU A 285 -12.07 16.65 2.12
C GLU A 285 -11.75 15.31 1.48
N SER A 286 -11.72 14.23 2.26
CA SER A 286 -11.51 12.87 1.78
C SER A 286 -12.54 12.48 0.72
N LYS A 287 -13.83 12.66 1.04
CA LYS A 287 -14.95 12.40 0.14
C LYS A 287 -14.79 13.12 -1.19
N LYS A 288 -14.45 14.41 -1.16
CA LYS A 288 -14.23 15.21 -2.37
C LYS A 288 -13.14 14.62 -3.26
N TYR A 289 -12.07 14.08 -2.69
CA TYR A 289 -11.00 13.46 -3.46
C TYR A 289 -11.42 12.10 -4.03
N PHE A 290 -12.06 11.26 -3.23
CA PHE A 290 -12.53 9.96 -3.69
C PHE A 290 -13.66 10.05 -4.74
N GLU A 291 -14.60 10.99 -4.60
CA GLU A 291 -15.65 11.22 -5.59
C GLU A 291 -15.03 11.63 -6.94
N LYS A 292 -14.02 12.53 -6.92
CA LYS A 292 -13.27 12.89 -8.13
C LYS A 292 -12.48 11.72 -8.71
N ALA A 293 -11.83 10.92 -7.87
CA ALA A 293 -11.11 9.73 -8.34
C ALA A 293 -12.08 8.76 -9.03
N LYS A 294 -13.25 8.49 -8.42
CA LYS A 294 -14.31 7.67 -9.04
C LYS A 294 -14.77 8.28 -10.37
N GLU A 295 -15.00 9.59 -10.44
CA GLU A 295 -15.36 10.27 -11.69
C GLU A 295 -14.33 10.04 -12.81
N GLU A 296 -13.03 10.14 -12.52
CA GLU A 296 -11.99 9.88 -13.51
C GLU A 296 -11.91 8.39 -13.90
N LEU A 297 -12.05 7.48 -12.93
CA LEU A 297 -12.04 6.03 -13.18
C LEU A 297 -13.24 5.56 -14.01
N VAL A 298 -14.41 6.17 -13.84
CA VAL A 298 -15.60 5.91 -14.66
C VAL A 298 -15.34 6.25 -16.13
N LYS A 299 -14.62 7.33 -16.42
CA LYS A 299 -14.33 7.76 -17.81
C LYS A 299 -13.46 6.75 -18.57
N VAL A 300 -12.67 5.96 -17.86
CA VAL A 300 -11.74 4.97 -18.43
C VAL A 300 -12.15 3.52 -18.15
N ASP A 301 -13.35 3.30 -17.60
CA ASP A 301 -13.88 1.98 -17.22
C ASP A 301 -12.93 1.18 -16.31
N LYS A 302 -12.33 1.87 -15.32
CA LYS A 302 -11.39 1.29 -14.35
C LYS A 302 -11.85 1.44 -12.90
N VAL A 303 -13.15 1.60 -12.66
CA VAL A 303 -13.67 1.61 -11.28
C VAL A 303 -13.27 0.31 -10.57
N SER A 304 -12.65 0.45 -9.41
CA SER A 304 -12.19 -0.67 -8.59
C SER A 304 -13.10 -0.87 -7.38
N HIS A 305 -13.08 -2.08 -6.82
CA HIS A 305 -13.75 -2.36 -5.55
C HIS A 305 -13.16 -1.51 -4.41
N GLN A 306 -11.86 -1.20 -4.46
CA GLN A 306 -11.17 -0.40 -3.45
C GLN A 306 -11.75 1.02 -3.35
N ILE A 307 -11.84 1.76 -4.46
CA ILE A 307 -12.36 3.14 -4.42
C ILE A 307 -13.83 3.20 -3.94
N LEU A 308 -14.61 2.16 -4.21
CA LEU A 308 -15.99 2.04 -3.74
C LEU A 308 -16.04 1.74 -2.23
N SER A 309 -15.17 0.85 -1.75
CA SER A 309 -15.01 0.56 -0.32
C SER A 309 -14.59 1.81 0.46
N ASP A 310 -13.61 2.56 -0.05
CA ASP A 310 -13.11 3.79 0.60
C ASP A 310 -14.20 4.88 0.63
N LEU A 311 -14.97 5.03 -0.46
CA LEU A 311 -16.14 5.92 -0.50
C LEU A 311 -17.22 5.50 0.50
N ALA A 312 -17.51 4.19 0.59
CA ALA A 312 -18.48 3.67 1.52
C ALA A 312 -18.10 3.97 2.97
N GLU A 313 -16.84 3.73 3.36
CA GLU A 313 -16.31 4.11 4.66
C GLU A 313 -16.42 5.61 4.91
N THR A 314 -16.06 6.41 3.91
CA THR A 314 -16.13 7.88 4.03
C THR A 314 -17.56 8.36 4.27
N TYR A 315 -18.55 7.82 3.53
CA TYR A 315 -19.96 8.15 3.74
C TYR A 315 -20.48 7.65 5.10
N LEU A 316 -20.05 6.46 5.54
CA LEU A 316 -20.42 5.93 6.85
C LEU A 316 -19.92 6.85 7.98
N ASN A 317 -18.65 7.26 7.91
CA ASN A 317 -18.05 8.17 8.88
C ASN A 317 -18.69 9.57 8.83
N GLU A 318 -19.04 10.07 7.64
CA GLU A 318 -19.79 11.32 7.49
C GLU A 318 -21.16 11.23 8.19
N ALA A 319 -21.93 10.19 7.90
CA ALA A 319 -23.27 9.99 8.45
C ALA A 319 -23.24 9.91 9.98
N ASN A 320 -22.22 9.27 10.56
CA ASN A 320 -22.04 9.16 12.02
C ASN A 320 -21.89 10.53 12.73
N LEU A 321 -21.40 11.55 12.02
CA LEU A 321 -21.20 12.90 12.53
C LEU A 321 -22.31 13.88 12.12
N VAL A 322 -23.26 13.46 11.29
CA VAL A 322 -24.42 14.27 10.89
C VAL A 322 -25.51 14.17 11.95
N LEU A 323 -25.89 15.31 12.51
CA LEU A 323 -26.82 15.39 13.65
C LEU A 323 -28.30 15.31 13.25
N LYS A 324 -28.62 15.63 11.98
CA LYS A 324 -30.00 15.58 11.48
C LYS A 324 -30.30 14.22 10.88
N GLU A 325 -31.30 13.53 11.44
CA GLU A 325 -31.65 12.16 11.03
C GLU A 325 -31.96 12.01 9.54
N GLU A 326 -32.67 12.97 8.93
CA GLU A 326 -33.00 12.91 7.49
C GLU A 326 -31.76 12.99 6.61
N GLU A 327 -30.84 13.90 6.92
CA GLU A 327 -29.57 14.06 6.19
C GLU A 327 -28.66 12.85 6.42
N GLN A 328 -28.58 12.38 7.67
CA GLN A 328 -27.83 11.18 8.03
C GLN A 328 -28.33 9.94 7.28
N SER A 329 -29.64 9.69 7.25
CA SER A 329 -30.23 8.55 6.54
C SER A 329 -29.95 8.61 5.04
N ALA A 330 -29.99 9.79 4.44
CA ALA A 330 -29.64 9.97 3.02
C ALA A 330 -28.17 9.62 2.74
N ILE A 331 -27.26 9.91 3.66
CA ILE A 331 -25.83 9.61 3.51
C ILE A 331 -25.56 8.11 3.73
N TYR A 332 -26.19 7.47 4.73
CA TYR A 332 -26.10 6.02 4.91
C TYR A 332 -26.51 5.24 3.66
N LYS A 333 -27.55 5.69 2.95
CA LYS A 333 -27.97 5.07 1.67
C LYS A 333 -26.86 5.11 0.62
N LYS A 334 -26.09 6.20 0.54
CA LYS A 334 -24.93 6.28 -0.36
C LYS A 334 -23.82 5.33 0.04
N ALA A 335 -23.59 5.13 1.34
CA ALA A 335 -22.64 4.12 1.81
C ALA A 335 -23.07 2.72 1.33
N VAL A 336 -24.35 2.36 1.55
CA VAL A 336 -24.92 1.08 1.10
C VAL A 336 -24.82 0.89 -0.42
N GLU A 337 -25.11 1.93 -1.21
CA GLU A 337 -24.96 1.90 -2.68
C GLU A 337 -23.53 1.52 -3.10
N ASN A 338 -22.51 2.17 -2.51
CA ASN A 338 -21.12 1.88 -2.83
C ASN A 338 -20.68 0.48 -2.34
N ILE A 339 -21.16 0.02 -1.17
CA ILE A 339 -20.88 -1.35 -0.68
C ILE A 339 -21.43 -2.39 -1.65
N LYS A 340 -22.69 -2.22 -2.10
CA LYS A 340 -23.33 -3.15 -3.06
C LYS A 340 -22.63 -3.14 -4.41
N GLU A 341 -22.22 -1.98 -4.90
CA GLU A 341 -21.45 -1.84 -6.13
C GLU A 341 -20.08 -2.54 -6.01
N ALA A 342 -19.39 -2.37 -4.88
CA ALA A 342 -18.11 -3.03 -4.61
C ALA A 342 -18.24 -4.57 -4.60
N ASN A 343 -19.24 -5.11 -3.87
CA ASN A 343 -19.54 -6.54 -3.85
C ASN A 343 -19.83 -7.10 -5.25
N SER A 344 -20.62 -6.38 -6.03
CA SER A 344 -20.93 -6.78 -7.41
C SER A 344 -19.67 -6.91 -8.27
N LEU A 345 -18.72 -5.96 -8.16
CA LEU A 345 -17.45 -6.02 -8.88
C LEU A 345 -16.54 -7.15 -8.41
N ILE A 346 -16.51 -7.43 -7.11
CA ILE A 346 -15.72 -8.52 -6.53
C ILE A 346 -16.23 -9.87 -7.05
N GLU A 347 -17.55 -10.07 -7.04
CA GLU A 347 -18.20 -11.29 -7.55
C GLU A 347 -18.01 -11.46 -9.06
N GLU A 348 -18.25 -10.40 -9.85
CA GLU A 348 -18.13 -10.42 -11.30
C GLU A 348 -16.69 -10.79 -11.74
N LYS A 349 -15.70 -10.18 -11.09
CA LYS A 349 -14.28 -10.37 -11.40
C LYS A 349 -13.64 -11.54 -10.65
N LYS A 350 -14.39 -12.22 -9.77
CA LYS A 350 -13.92 -13.32 -8.91
C LYS A 350 -12.65 -12.98 -8.15
N LEU A 351 -12.63 -11.79 -7.54
CA LEU A 351 -11.48 -11.29 -6.81
C LEU A 351 -11.41 -11.93 -5.41
N GLU A 352 -10.20 -12.24 -4.96
CA GLU A 352 -9.93 -12.64 -3.57
C GLU A 352 -9.87 -11.42 -2.63
N PHE A 353 -10.82 -10.50 -2.78
CA PHE A 353 -10.93 -9.32 -1.94
C PHE A 353 -12.09 -9.50 -0.95
N ILE A 354 -11.86 -9.14 0.31
CA ILE A 354 -12.85 -9.19 1.38
C ILE A 354 -13.08 -7.74 1.83
N LEU A 355 -14.33 -7.29 1.82
CA LEU A 355 -14.69 -5.97 2.35
C LEU A 355 -14.30 -5.85 3.83
N PRO A 356 -13.96 -4.63 4.29
CA PRO A 356 -13.80 -4.37 5.72
C PRO A 356 -14.98 -4.88 6.55
N GLU A 357 -14.69 -5.50 7.70
CA GLU A 357 -15.71 -6.13 8.55
C GLU A 357 -16.80 -5.13 8.96
N ALA A 358 -16.44 -3.90 9.31
CA ALA A 358 -17.43 -2.90 9.70
C ALA A 358 -18.39 -2.51 8.56
N LEU A 359 -17.94 -2.49 7.30
CA LEU A 359 -18.83 -2.23 6.16
C LEU A 359 -19.81 -3.38 5.94
N THR A 360 -19.34 -4.61 6.17
CA THR A 360 -20.16 -5.82 6.09
C THR A 360 -21.22 -5.81 7.21
N SER A 361 -20.79 -5.61 8.46
CA SER A 361 -21.69 -5.52 9.61
C SER A 361 -22.71 -4.38 9.46
N PHE A 362 -22.27 -3.20 9.00
CA PHE A 362 -23.17 -2.08 8.74
C PHE A 362 -24.22 -2.42 7.69
N LEU A 363 -23.84 -3.08 6.58
CA LEU A 363 -24.79 -3.47 5.55
C LEU A 363 -25.85 -4.44 6.11
N GLU A 364 -25.42 -5.46 6.86
CA GLU A 364 -26.33 -6.43 7.48
C GLU A 364 -27.30 -5.78 8.46
N GLU A 365 -26.82 -4.88 9.32
CA GLU A 365 -27.65 -4.13 10.27
C GLU A 365 -28.64 -3.21 9.54
N PHE A 366 -28.17 -2.48 8.51
CA PHE A 366 -29.01 -1.56 7.77
C PHE A 366 -30.14 -2.28 7.01
N GLU A 367 -29.85 -3.44 6.42
CA GLU A 367 -30.85 -4.25 5.71
C GLU A 367 -31.82 -4.98 6.64
N ALA A 368 -31.41 -5.30 7.88
CA ALA A 368 -32.30 -5.91 8.86
C ALA A 368 -33.34 -4.93 9.46
N GLU A 369 -33.08 -3.62 9.34
CA GLU A 369 -33.95 -2.54 9.84
C GLU A 369 -34.92 -1.95 8.81
N GLU A 370 -34.76 -2.28 7.51
CA GLU A 370 -35.75 -1.98 6.45
C GLU A 370 -36.85 -3.05 6.35
#